data_AF-A0A511ZE74-F1
#
_entry.id   AF-A0A511ZE74-F1
#
_cell.length_a   1.000
_cell.length_b   1.000
_cell.length_c   1.000
_cell.angle_alpha   90.00
_cell.angle_beta   90.00
_cell.angle_gamma   90.00
#
_symmetry.space_group_name_H-M   'P 1'
#
loop_
_entity.id
_entity.type
_entity.pdbx_description
1 polymer ?
#
loop_
_entity_poly.entity_id
_entity_poly.type
_entity_poly.pdbx_seq_one_letter_code
_entity_poly.pdbx_strand_id
1 'polypeptide(L)'
;MTDLSNGTLFIYGLIILTALLIGIIQWVRRRYEVLAVLAIILSLLLPLVSFLYSINRPEGMNEIAYIWQQARGRSGIGVFLLLGYLYILFWIFFGPELKKLYTFISDKIKRIIRWWKNREQRQNKNKMKEEI
;
A
#
# COMPACT_ATOMS: atom_id res chain seq x y z
N MET A 1 -20.18 -16.18 -2.77
CA MET A 1 -19.10 -15.68 -3.63
C MET A 1 -18.94 -14.19 -3.35
N THR A 2 -18.07 -13.81 -2.41
CA THR A 2 -17.69 -12.40 -2.23
C THR A 2 -16.44 -12.19 -3.03
N ASP A 3 -16.60 -11.73 -4.27
CA ASP A 3 -15.47 -11.19 -5.03
C ASP A 3 -14.78 -10.18 -4.13
N LEU A 4 -13.47 -10.34 -3.93
CA LEU A 4 -12.66 -9.33 -3.27
C LEU A 4 -12.82 -8.10 -4.14
N SER A 5 -13.73 -7.19 -3.74
CA SER A 5 -14.04 -5.98 -4.47
C SER A 5 -12.71 -5.35 -4.89
N ASN A 6 -12.58 -4.94 -6.15
CA ASN A 6 -11.35 -4.33 -6.65
C ASN A 6 -10.81 -3.26 -5.67
N GLY A 7 -11.71 -2.56 -4.96
CA GLY A 7 -11.37 -1.64 -3.88
C GLY A 7 -10.50 -2.23 -2.77
N THR A 8 -10.76 -3.45 -2.28
CA THR A 8 -9.98 -4.09 -1.22
C THR A 8 -8.55 -4.40 -1.67
N LEU A 9 -8.37 -4.89 -2.89
CA LEU A 9 -7.05 -5.12 -3.49
C LEU A 9 -6.29 -3.80 -3.71
N PHE A 10 -7.00 -2.76 -4.18
CA PHE A 10 -6.44 -1.41 -4.33
C PHE A 10 -5.98 -0.82 -2.99
N ILE A 11 -6.79 -0.92 -1.94
CA ILE A 11 -6.45 -0.44 -0.60
C ILE A 11 -5.26 -1.21 -0.04
N TYR A 12 -5.27 -2.54 -0.16
CA TYR A 12 -4.18 -3.39 0.28
C TYR A 12 -2.86 -3.02 -0.41
N GLY A 13 -2.88 -2.87 -1.74
CA GLY A 13 -1.72 -2.41 -2.52
C GLY A 13 -1.25 -1.02 -2.09
N LEU A 14 -2.16 -0.08 -1.83
CA LEU A 14 -1.82 1.27 -1.38
C LEU A 14 -1.12 1.26 -0.02
N ILE A 15 -1.57 0.42 0.91
CA ILE A 15 -0.98 0.26 2.25
C ILE A 15 0.46 -0.28 2.12
N ILE A 16 0.64 -1.37 1.38
CA ILE A 16 1.95 -1.97 1.14
C ILE A 16 2.91 -0.98 0.47
N LEU A 17 2.44 -0.27 -0.57
CA LEU A 17 3.24 0.69 -1.32
C LEU A 17 3.63 1.89 -0.46
N THR A 18 2.72 2.36 0.40
CA THR A 18 3.02 3.42 1.38
C THR A 18 4.09 2.97 2.37
N ALA A 19 3.98 1.75 2.90
CA ALA A 19 4.99 1.19 3.82
C ALA A 19 6.37 1.09 3.17
N LEU A 20 6.42 0.63 1.91
CA LEU A 20 7.64 0.52 1.13
C LEU A 20 8.28 1.90 0.89
N LEU A 21 7.50 2.90 0.49
CA LEU A 21 8.01 4.27 0.30
C LEU A 21 8.56 4.87 1.60
N ILE A 22 7.85 4.70 2.73
CA ILE A 22 8.31 5.16 4.04
C ILE A 22 9.63 4.45 4.42
N GLY A 23 9.72 3.14 4.18
CA GLY A 23 10.91 2.35 4.41
C GLY A 23 12.10 2.87 3.59
N ILE A 24 11.93 3.06 2.28
CA ILE A 24 12.98 3.58 1.38
C ILE A 24 13.46 4.96 1.84
N ILE A 25 12.53 5.87 2.18
CA ILE A 25 12.90 7.23 2.61
C ILE A 25 13.73 7.20 3.90
N GLN A 26 13.33 6.38 4.89
CA GLN A 26 14.07 6.26 6.14
C GLN A 26 15.45 5.61 5.95
N TRP A 27 15.52 4.59 5.10
CA TRP A 27 16.79 3.94 4.73
C TRP A 27 17.75 4.92 4.06
N VAL A 28 17.30 5.69 3.06
CA VAL A 28 18.11 6.71 2.38
C VAL A 28 18.57 7.82 3.34
N ARG A 29 17.74 8.16 4.34
CA ARG A 29 18.07 9.17 5.37
C ARG A 29 18.94 8.64 6.51
N ARG A 30 19.37 7.37 6.45
CA ARG A 30 20.16 6.69 7.50
C ARG A 30 19.56 6.81 8.91
N ARG A 31 18.23 6.89 9.01
CA ARG A 31 17.52 6.88 10.29
C ARG A 31 16.75 5.58 10.43
N TYR A 32 16.90 4.93 11.58
CA TYR A 32 16.24 3.66 11.88
C TYR A 32 16.50 2.60 10.80
N GLU A 33 17.75 2.51 10.31
CA GLU A 33 18.13 1.69 9.14
C GLU A 33 17.64 0.24 9.22
N VAL A 34 17.80 -0.40 10.38
CA VAL A 34 17.36 -1.79 10.58
C VAL A 34 15.85 -1.94 10.43
N LEU A 35 15.07 -1.05 11.07
CA LEU A 35 13.61 -1.08 10.99
C LEU A 35 13.10 -0.72 9.58
N ALA A 36 13.80 0.20 8.90
CA ALA A 36 13.50 0.59 7.53
C ALA A 36 13.73 -0.56 6.55
N VAL A 37 14.86 -1.26 6.66
CA VAL A 37 15.16 -2.44 5.85
C VAL A 37 14.16 -3.56 6.13
N LEU A 38 13.82 -3.79 7.40
CA LEU A 38 12.79 -4.76 7.77
C LEU A 38 11.43 -4.43 7.13
N ALA A 39 11.04 -3.16 7.11
CA ALA A 39 9.79 -2.70 6.49
C ALA A 39 9.81 -2.91 4.97
N ILE A 40 10.92 -2.63 4.29
CA ILE A 40 11.08 -2.88 2.86
C ILE A 40 10.93 -4.38 2.58
N ILE A 41 11.66 -5.22 3.31
CA ILE A 41 11.61 -6.68 3.14
C ILE A 41 10.19 -7.19 3.38
N LEU A 42 9.56 -6.83 4.51
CA LEU A 42 8.20 -7.27 4.84
C LEU A 42 7.16 -6.79 3.84
N SER A 43 7.29 -5.57 3.32
CA SER A 43 6.35 -5.04 2.32
C SER A 43 6.39 -5.81 0.99
N LEU A 44 7.52 -6.45 0.65
CA LEU A 44 7.63 -7.32 -0.52
C LEU A 44 7.28 -8.77 -0.19
N LEU A 45 7.69 -9.24 0.99
CA LEU A 45 7.52 -10.64 1.39
C LEU A 45 6.07 -10.96 1.75
N LEU A 46 5.37 -10.08 2.46
CA LEU A 46 3.98 -10.30 2.88
C LEU A 46 3.02 -10.52 1.71
N PRO A 47 2.97 -9.69 0.65
CA PRO A 47 2.09 -9.98 -0.48
C PRO A 47 2.44 -11.29 -1.18
N LEU A 48 3.72 -11.65 -1.28
CA LEU A 48 4.15 -12.90 -1.90
C LEU A 48 3.75 -14.12 -1.06
N VAL A 49 3.98 -14.08 0.25
CA VAL A 49 3.58 -15.13 1.18
C VAL A 49 2.06 -15.23 1.26
N SER A 50 1.35 -14.09 1.34
CA SER A 50 -0.12 -14.06 1.37
C SER A 50 -0.70 -14.67 0.10
N PHE A 51 -0.11 -14.39 -1.07
CA PHE A 51 -0.52 -15.00 -2.33
C PHE A 51 -0.38 -16.52 -2.31
N LEU A 52 0.79 -17.04 -1.92
CA LEU A 52 1.02 -18.48 -1.78
C LEU A 52 0.07 -19.11 -0.75
N TYR A 53 -0.20 -18.39 0.34
CA TYR A 53 -1.06 -18.88 1.42
C TYR A 53 -2.54 -18.89 1.05
N SER A 54 -2.95 -17.99 0.15
CA SER A 54 -4.31 -17.90 -0.39
C SER A 54 -4.70 -19.12 -1.22
N ILE A 55 -3.74 -19.82 -1.83
CA ILE A 55 -3.97 -21.06 -2.60
C ILE A 55 -4.57 -22.17 -1.72
N ASN A 56 -4.16 -22.24 -0.44
CA ASN A 56 -4.66 -23.24 0.50
C ASN A 56 -5.94 -22.81 1.22
N ARG A 57 -6.54 -21.68 0.84
CA ARG A 57 -7.71 -21.13 1.51
C ARG A 57 -8.97 -21.92 1.12
N PRO A 58 -9.79 -22.37 2.09
CA PRO A 58 -11.09 -22.96 1.79
C PRO A 58 -11.99 -21.99 1.01
N GLU A 59 -12.73 -22.53 0.04
CA GLU A 59 -13.69 -21.73 -0.74
C GLU A 59 -14.74 -21.08 0.17
N GLY A 60 -15.01 -19.80 -0.05
CA GLY A 60 -15.97 -19.02 0.74
C GLY A 60 -15.44 -18.44 2.05
N MET A 61 -14.19 -18.69 2.44
CA MET A 61 -13.58 -18.07 3.61
C MET A 61 -12.90 -16.73 3.29
N ASN A 62 -13.09 -15.72 4.13
CA ASN A 62 -12.40 -14.43 4.01
C ASN A 62 -10.90 -14.60 4.37
N GLU A 63 -10.02 -13.91 3.65
CA GLU A 63 -8.57 -13.96 3.82
C GLU A 63 -8.11 -13.53 5.22
N ILE A 64 -8.72 -12.47 5.78
CA ILE A 64 -8.41 -11.99 7.13
C ILE A 64 -8.83 -13.05 8.17
N ALA A 65 -10.03 -13.62 8.00
CA ALA A 65 -10.54 -14.65 8.91
C ALA A 65 -9.69 -15.93 8.84
N TYR A 66 -9.23 -16.30 7.65
CA TYR A 66 -8.36 -17.44 7.42
C TYR A 66 -7.00 -17.25 8.10
N ILE A 67 -6.36 -16.08 7.93
CA ILE A 67 -5.11 -15.74 8.61
C ILE A 67 -5.29 -15.78 10.13
N TRP A 68 -6.40 -15.23 10.64
CA TRP A 68 -6.70 -15.23 12.07
C TRP A 68 -6.87 -16.65 12.63
N GLN A 69 -7.61 -17.50 11.93
CA GLN A 69 -7.81 -18.90 12.33
C GLN A 69 -6.48 -19.67 12.32
N GLN A 70 -5.66 -19.48 11.29
CA GLN A 70 -4.35 -20.12 11.18
C GLN A 70 -3.36 -19.63 12.24
N ALA A 71 -3.35 -18.32 12.53
CA ALA A 71 -2.54 -17.76 13.62
C ALA A 71 -2.96 -18.33 14.97
N ARG A 72 -4.27 -18.49 15.21
CA ARG A 72 -4.81 -19.11 16.43
C ARG A 72 -4.49 -20.60 16.51
N GLY A 73 -4.45 -21.29 15.37
CA GLY A 73 -3.97 -22.65 15.21
C GLY A 73 -2.45 -22.81 15.34
N ARG A 74 -1.71 -21.73 15.66
CA ARG A 74 -0.24 -21.69 15.76
C ARG A 74 0.48 -22.13 14.48
N SER A 75 -0.15 -22.00 13.32
CA SER A 75 0.54 -22.17 12.05
C SER A 75 1.64 -21.10 11.93
N GLY A 76 2.88 -21.54 11.71
CA GLY A 76 4.03 -20.63 11.62
C GLY A 76 3.84 -19.53 10.57
N ILE A 77 3.23 -19.87 9.42
CA ILE A 77 2.96 -18.91 8.35
C ILE A 77 1.82 -17.97 8.71
N GLY A 78 0.77 -18.47 9.39
CA GLY A 78 -0.34 -17.63 9.85
C GLY A 78 0.11 -16.59 10.89
N VAL A 79 0.93 -17.00 11.84
CA VAL A 79 1.53 -16.10 12.84
C VAL A 79 2.48 -15.10 12.18
N PHE A 80 3.31 -15.56 11.24
CA PHE A 80 4.20 -14.68 10.47
C PHE A 80 3.44 -13.59 9.72
N LEU A 81 2.38 -13.95 8.99
CA LEU A 81 1.53 -13.00 8.28
C LEU A 81 0.87 -12.01 9.25
N LEU A 82 0.31 -12.50 10.35
CA LEU A 82 -0.35 -11.64 11.35
C LEU A 82 0.62 -10.61 11.93
N LEU A 83 1.80 -11.05 12.38
CA LEU A 83 2.82 -10.18 12.96
C LEU A 83 3.39 -9.20 11.93
N GLY A 84 3.61 -9.65 10.70
CA GLY A 84 4.11 -8.78 9.63
C GLY A 84 3.12 -7.69 9.24
N TYR A 85 1.82 -8.01 9.16
CA TYR A 85 0.79 -6.98 8.95
C TYR A 85 0.69 -6.02 10.12
N LEU A 86 0.81 -6.51 11.36
CA LEU A 86 0.87 -5.65 12.55
C LEU A 86 2.07 -4.71 12.51
N TYR A 87 3.23 -5.21 12.10
CA TYR A 87 4.44 -4.41 11.93
C TYR A 87 4.25 -3.32 10.88
N ILE A 88 3.70 -3.64 9.71
CA ILE A 88 3.43 -2.65 8.66
C ILE A 88 2.45 -1.58 9.15
N LEU A 89 1.38 -1.97 9.85
CA LEU A 89 0.45 -1.00 10.44
C LEU A 89 1.15 -0.09 11.43
N PHE A 90 1.92 -0.67 12.37
CA PHE A 90 2.69 0.10 13.34
C PHE A 90 3.67 1.05 12.64
N TRP A 91 4.38 0.57 11.62
CA TRP A 91 5.33 1.35 10.84
C TRP A 91 4.67 2.52 10.11
N ILE A 92 3.49 2.28 9.53
CA ILE A 92 2.70 3.35 8.92
C ILE A 92 2.31 4.34 9.99
N PHE A 93 1.62 3.94 11.06
CA PHE A 93 1.07 4.89 12.06
C PHE A 93 2.13 5.64 12.89
N PHE A 94 3.22 4.97 13.27
CA PHE A 94 4.27 5.52 14.15
C PHE A 94 5.50 6.01 13.38
N GLY A 95 5.53 5.86 12.06
CA GLY A 95 6.59 6.37 11.22
C GLY A 95 6.73 7.89 11.40
N PRO A 96 7.87 8.41 11.90
CA PRO A 96 8.07 9.85 12.16
C PRO A 96 7.99 10.70 10.87
N GLU A 97 8.00 10.04 9.72
CA GLU A 97 7.98 10.59 8.39
C GLU A 97 6.58 10.66 7.76
N LEU A 98 5.52 10.11 8.38
CA LEU A 98 4.15 10.12 7.82
C LEU A 98 3.72 11.53 7.37
N LYS A 99 3.90 12.52 8.27
CA LYS A 99 3.53 13.91 8.01
C LYS A 99 4.36 14.52 6.87
N LYS A 100 5.66 14.23 6.83
CA LYS A 100 6.58 14.71 5.79
C LYS A 100 6.29 14.05 4.43
N LEU A 101 5.96 12.76 4.43
CA LEU A 101 5.58 12.02 3.24
C LEU A 101 4.27 12.56 2.68
N TYR A 102 3.28 12.78 3.56
CA TYR A 102 2.00 13.37 3.17
C TYR A 102 2.20 14.74 2.51
N THR A 103 2.99 15.63 3.12
CA THR A 103 3.29 16.95 2.51
C THR A 103 4.02 16.79 1.17
N PHE A 104 5.03 15.93 1.09
CA PHE A 104 5.83 15.73 -0.12
C PHE A 104 5.02 15.15 -1.29
N ILE A 105 4.20 14.13 -1.01
CA ILE A 105 3.31 13.52 -2.00
C ILE A 105 2.22 14.52 -2.40
N SER A 106 1.61 15.24 -1.44
CA SER A 106 0.55 16.21 -1.73
C SER A 106 1.04 17.34 -2.64
N ASP A 107 2.29 17.78 -2.50
CA ASP A 107 2.88 18.82 -3.35
C ASP A 107 3.20 18.32 -4.76
N LYS A 108 3.59 17.04 -4.92
CA LYS A 108 3.73 16.42 -6.24
C LYS A 108 2.38 16.18 -6.90
N ILE A 109 1.41 15.63 -6.16
CA ILE A 109 0.05 15.37 -6.65
C ILE A 109 -0.64 16.68 -7.06
N LYS A 110 -0.56 17.74 -6.24
CA LYS A 110 -1.10 19.06 -6.60
C LYS A 110 -0.51 19.58 -7.91
N ARG A 111 0.78 19.36 -8.18
CA ARG A 111 1.40 19.74 -9.46
C ARG A 111 0.83 18.94 -10.63
N ILE A 112 0.65 17.63 -10.46
CA ILE A 112 0.10 16.74 -11.50
C ILE A 112 -1.37 17.08 -11.79
N ILE A 113 -2.19 17.27 -10.75
CA ILE A 113 -3.62 17.65 -10.90
C ILE A 113 -3.73 19.00 -11.62
N ARG A 114 -2.93 19.98 -11.22
CA ARG A 114 -2.93 21.30 -11.86
C ARG A 114 -2.51 21.22 -13.33
N TRP A 115 -1.53 20.38 -13.64
CA TRP A 115 -1.10 20.12 -15.00
C TRP A 115 -2.18 19.45 -15.85
N TRP A 116 -2.91 18.47 -15.31
CA TRP A 116 -4.05 17.83 -15.97
C TRP A 116 -5.19 18.82 -16.23
N LYS A 117 -5.58 19.59 -15.21
CA LYS A 117 -6.62 20.62 -15.33
C LYS A 117 -6.28 21.66 -16.40
N ASN A 118 -5.02 22.07 -16.50
CA ASN A 118 -4.56 22.99 -17.54
C ASN A 118 -4.56 22.37 -18.94
N ARG A 119 -4.38 21.05 -19.08
CA ARG A 119 -4.48 20.37 -20.38
C ARG A 119 -5.91 20.30 -20.88
N GLU A 120 -6.85 19.98 -19.98
CA GLU A 120 -8.26 19.87 -20.31
C GLU A 120 -8.83 21.21 -20.80
N GLN A 121 -8.48 22.32 -20.14
CA GLN A 121 -8.87 23.65 -20.59
C GLN A 121 -8.29 24.05 -21.94
N ARG A 122 -7.06 23.64 -22.26
CA ARG A 122 -6.44 23.91 -23.57
C ARG A 122 -7.14 23.15 -24.69
N GLN A 123 -7.57 21.90 -24.43
CA GLN A 123 -8.31 21.13 -25.43
C GLN A 123 -9.70 21.71 -25.70
N ASN A 124 -10.44 22.13 -24.67
CA ASN A 124 -11.75 22.76 -24.86
C ASN A 124 -11.66 24.09 -25.61
N LYS A 125 -10.62 24.89 -25.33
CA LYS A 125 -10.40 26.17 -26.03
C LYS A 125 -10.05 26.01 -27.51
N ASN A 126 -9.35 24.94 -27.88
CA ASN A 126 -9.02 24.66 -29.27
C ASN A 126 -10.24 24.15 -30.05
N LYS A 127 -11.09 23.31 -29.45
CA LYS A 127 -12.36 22.87 -30.07
C LYS A 127 -13.28 24.04 -30.43
N MET A 128 -13.45 25.00 -29.52
CA MET A 128 -14.24 26.22 -29.79
C MET A 128 -13.67 27.10 -30.92
N LYS A 129 -12.38 26.97 -31.26
CA LYS A 129 -11.75 27.74 -32.34
C LYS A 129 -11.87 27.06 -33.71
N GLU A 130 -12.15 25.76 -33.74
CA GLU A 130 -12.36 24.99 -34.98
C GLU A 130 -13.84 25.01 -35.40
N GLU A 131 -14.75 25.39 -34.50
CA GLU A 131 -16.20 25.51 -34.73
C GLU A 131 -16.67 26.94 -35.11
N ILE A 132 -15.74 27.92 -35.20
CA ILE A 132 -15.98 29.30 -35.64
C ILE A 132 -15.29 29.52 -36.98
#